data_AF-A0A928YQ65-F1
#
_entry.id   AF-A0A928YQ65-F1
#
_cell.length_a   1.000
_cell.length_b   1.000
_cell.length_c   1.000
_cell.angle_alpha   90.00
_cell.angle_beta   90.00
_cell.angle_gamma   90.00
#
_symmetry.space_group_name_H-M   'P 1'
#
loop_
_entity.id
_entity.type
_entity.pdbx_description
1 polymer ?
#
loop_
_entity_poly.entity_id
_entity_poly.type
_entity_poly.pdbx_seq_one_letter_code
_entity_poly.pdbx_strand_id
1 'polypeptide(L)'
;MFKKYLFILNLLLFQKLLFAQNLNEIKFTVEKATDWTSLFQRTHGWYGGDGIYSIPLNGIEHHPSAGETLFIFSDSMIGEIEDGKIKPGSKMIHNAIAILEDEKPNPTQLKFHWPIDAKGSAESVFVLDTSKRDSSEYYWLGDGFVNQEKENALYIFGYRVKQIGSGTFGFEEVGNTLIKINADEKPPFKSYLQKDTPFYIDKSTGEMGSFGAGIYVNTKESGAKNPDGFVYVYGVRGRSKKLLVARVKPIDFEDFDKWKFWDGKSWQSDILNSAAITDQVSNELSVTALPDGRYALVFQHGGMGKSVAMRLGETPFGPFGNVIPIWDCSDDLKGKSFFAYNAKAHPSLSEEGELLVSYNINSLEFLQDLGKDPQFYRPRFIKVKFE
;
A
#
# COMPACT_ATOMS: atom_id res chain seq x y z
N MET A 1 -3.80 -71.72 8.80
CA MET A 1 -2.55 -70.95 8.94
C MET A 1 -2.44 -69.99 7.76
N PHE A 2 -2.37 -68.69 8.06
CA PHE A 2 -2.04 -67.54 7.22
C PHE A 2 -2.83 -67.21 5.93
N LYS A 3 -3.74 -66.24 6.08
CA LYS A 3 -4.14 -65.26 5.06
C LYS A 3 -2.91 -64.41 4.66
N LYS A 4 -2.74 -64.10 3.37
CA LYS A 4 -1.97 -62.94 2.90
C LYS A 4 -2.78 -62.16 1.88
N TYR A 5 -3.27 -61.00 2.34
CA TYR A 5 -3.72 -59.90 1.51
C TYR A 5 -2.48 -59.28 0.84
N LEU A 6 -2.50 -59.13 -0.48
CA LEU A 6 -1.56 -58.26 -1.17
C LEU A 6 -2.32 -56.98 -1.53
N PHE A 7 -2.04 -55.93 -0.77
CA PHE A 7 -2.55 -54.58 -0.99
C PHE A 7 -1.99 -54.04 -2.31
N ILE A 8 -2.90 -53.60 -3.18
CA ILE A 8 -2.62 -52.74 -4.33
C ILE A 8 -2.21 -51.38 -3.77
N LEU A 9 -0.91 -51.07 -3.77
CA LEU A 9 -0.45 -49.72 -3.50
C LEU A 9 -0.55 -48.93 -4.81
N ASN A 10 -1.73 -48.34 -5.05
CA ASN A 10 -1.89 -47.27 -6.03
C ASN A 10 -1.07 -46.07 -5.54
N LEU A 11 0.19 -46.02 -5.96
CA LEU A 11 1.01 -44.83 -5.87
C LEU A 11 0.50 -43.86 -6.96
N LEU A 12 -0.59 -43.15 -6.66
CA LEU A 12 -0.99 -41.95 -7.39
C LEU A 12 0.07 -40.89 -7.12
N LEU A 13 1.20 -40.97 -7.82
CA LEU A 13 2.02 -39.79 -8.08
C LEU A 13 1.13 -38.84 -8.88
N PHE A 14 0.57 -37.85 -8.20
CA PHE A 14 0.17 -36.61 -8.83
C PHE A 14 1.45 -35.95 -9.37
N GLN A 15 1.88 -36.35 -10.56
CA GLN A 15 2.68 -35.46 -11.41
C GLN A 15 1.78 -34.27 -11.71
N LYS A 16 1.92 -33.18 -10.93
CA LYS A 16 1.58 -31.85 -11.43
C LYS A 16 2.47 -31.66 -12.67
N LEU A 17 1.91 -31.89 -13.85
CA LEU A 17 2.45 -31.28 -15.06
C LEU A 17 2.41 -29.77 -14.81
N LEU A 18 3.56 -29.20 -14.42
CA LEU A 18 3.79 -27.77 -14.46
C LEU A 18 3.76 -27.36 -15.93
N PHE A 19 2.57 -27.09 -16.46
CA PHE A 19 2.50 -26.16 -17.58
C PHE A 19 2.96 -24.82 -17.03
N ALA A 20 4.02 -24.26 -17.61
CA ALA A 20 4.48 -22.93 -17.27
C ALA A 20 3.28 -21.97 -17.39
N GLN A 21 2.94 -21.30 -16.29
CA GLN A 21 1.79 -20.42 -16.25
C GLN A 21 2.06 -19.23 -17.19
N ASN A 22 1.10 -18.86 -18.05
CA ASN A 22 1.25 -17.67 -18.89
C ASN A 22 1.22 -16.42 -17.99
N LEU A 23 2.35 -15.70 -17.90
CA LEU A 23 2.49 -14.49 -17.10
C LEU A 23 2.32 -13.19 -17.90
N ASN A 24 2.03 -13.28 -19.19
CA ASN A 24 1.99 -12.12 -20.09
C ASN A 24 0.57 -11.70 -20.47
N GLU A 25 -0.42 -12.56 -20.22
CA GLU A 25 -1.80 -12.33 -20.65
C GLU A 25 -2.79 -12.80 -19.59
N ILE A 26 -3.81 -11.98 -19.35
CA ILE A 26 -4.99 -12.30 -18.57
C ILE A 26 -6.15 -11.52 -19.17
N LYS A 27 -7.34 -12.13 -19.20
CA LYS A 27 -8.55 -11.47 -19.66
C LYS A 27 -9.22 -10.77 -18.48
N PHE A 28 -9.63 -9.54 -18.71
CA PHE A 28 -10.34 -8.74 -17.73
C PHE A 28 -11.16 -7.65 -18.40
N THR A 29 -12.17 -7.17 -17.67
CA THR A 29 -12.86 -5.91 -17.95
C THR A 29 -12.50 -4.88 -16.88
N VAL A 30 -12.54 -3.60 -17.23
CA VAL A 30 -12.26 -2.51 -16.30
C VAL A 30 -13.33 -1.42 -16.40
N GLU A 31 -13.75 -0.90 -15.26
CA GLU A 31 -14.71 0.21 -15.17
C GLU A 31 -14.39 1.16 -14.02
N LYS A 32 -14.95 2.38 -14.06
CA LYS A 32 -14.84 3.34 -12.95
C LYS A 32 -15.65 2.83 -11.76
N ALA A 33 -15.05 2.82 -10.57
CA ALA A 33 -15.74 2.56 -9.33
C ALA A 33 -16.25 3.90 -8.76
N THR A 34 -17.32 4.44 -9.36
CA THR A 34 -17.81 5.79 -9.04
C THR A 34 -18.19 5.92 -7.57
N ASP A 35 -18.83 4.91 -7.01
CA ASP A 35 -19.29 4.87 -5.62
C ASP A 35 -18.12 5.06 -4.64
N TRP A 36 -17.03 4.32 -4.86
CA TRP A 36 -15.77 4.44 -4.11
C TRP A 36 -15.09 5.79 -4.33
N THR A 37 -15.04 6.27 -5.57
CA THR A 37 -14.48 7.60 -5.89
C THR A 37 -15.25 8.73 -5.18
N SER A 38 -16.56 8.61 -5.10
CA SER A 38 -17.43 9.60 -4.46
C SER A 38 -17.29 9.64 -2.93
N LEU A 39 -16.89 8.53 -2.28
CA LEU A 39 -16.64 8.54 -0.82
C LEU A 39 -15.58 9.55 -0.39
N PHE A 40 -14.58 9.76 -1.25
CA PHE A 40 -13.45 10.65 -0.99
C PHE A 40 -13.63 12.04 -1.63
N GLN A 41 -14.76 12.30 -2.29
CA GLN A 41 -15.09 13.63 -2.78
C GLN A 41 -15.83 14.42 -1.70
N ARG A 42 -15.07 15.14 -0.87
CA ARG A 42 -15.58 15.82 0.33
C ARG A 42 -15.32 17.31 0.29
N THR A 43 -16.15 18.08 0.97
CA THR A 43 -16.01 19.55 1.05
C THR A 43 -15.82 20.07 2.47
N HIS A 44 -15.88 19.21 3.48
CA HIS A 44 -15.75 19.56 4.91
C HIS A 44 -14.83 18.56 5.60
N GLY A 45 -13.95 19.06 6.47
CA GLY A 45 -12.92 18.26 7.14
C GLY A 45 -11.82 17.82 6.17
N TRP A 46 -11.52 16.52 6.12
CA TRP A 46 -10.63 15.98 5.08
C TRP A 46 -11.30 16.13 3.71
N TYR A 47 -10.62 16.75 2.75
CA TYR A 47 -11.11 16.92 1.37
C TYR A 47 -10.12 16.50 0.28
N GLY A 48 -8.91 16.14 0.68
CA GLY A 48 -7.90 15.68 -0.26
C GLY A 48 -6.71 15.06 0.45
N GLY A 49 -6.02 14.17 -0.24
CA GLY A 49 -4.83 13.52 0.28
C GLY A 49 -4.29 12.45 -0.65
N ASP A 50 -3.09 12.00 -0.32
CA ASP A 50 -2.43 10.89 -1.00
C ASP A 50 -2.03 9.75 -0.06
N GLY A 51 -1.25 8.80 -0.57
CA GLY A 51 -1.18 7.46 -0.03
C GLY A 51 -2.41 6.65 -0.40
N ILE A 52 -3.28 6.46 0.59
CA ILE A 52 -4.46 5.58 0.68
C ILE A 52 -4.15 4.08 0.68
N TYR A 53 -3.57 3.56 1.76
CA TYR A 53 -3.61 2.11 2.02
C TYR A 53 -4.88 1.76 2.80
N SER A 54 -5.45 0.58 2.53
CA SER A 54 -6.61 0.02 3.25
C SER A 54 -6.15 -1.18 4.06
N ILE A 55 -6.39 -1.15 5.37
CA ILE A 55 -5.94 -2.17 6.31
C ILE A 55 -7.17 -2.71 7.05
N PRO A 56 -7.56 -3.97 6.85
CA PRO A 56 -8.66 -4.58 7.58
C PRO A 56 -8.26 -4.80 9.04
N LEU A 57 -8.97 -4.19 9.99
CA LEU A 57 -8.58 -4.23 11.41
C LEU A 57 -8.78 -5.60 12.06
N ASN A 58 -9.45 -6.53 11.39
CA ASN A 58 -9.56 -7.93 11.81
C ASN A 58 -8.37 -8.81 11.34
N GLY A 59 -7.45 -8.26 10.54
CA GLY A 59 -6.27 -8.96 10.01
C GLY A 59 -6.52 -9.87 8.80
N ILE A 60 -7.73 -9.86 8.23
CA ILE A 60 -8.10 -10.66 7.06
C ILE A 60 -7.85 -9.85 5.78
N GLU A 61 -6.71 -10.10 5.13
CA GLU A 61 -6.16 -9.25 4.06
C GLU A 61 -6.66 -9.60 2.64
N HIS A 62 -7.00 -10.87 2.40
CA HIS A 62 -7.09 -11.39 1.01
C HIS A 62 -8.49 -11.46 0.42
N HIS A 63 -9.50 -11.13 1.21
CA HIS A 63 -10.90 -11.08 0.76
C HIS A 63 -11.74 -10.21 1.71
N PRO A 64 -12.89 -9.71 1.25
CA PRO A 64 -13.82 -8.98 2.08
C PRO A 64 -14.28 -9.82 3.28
N SER A 65 -14.30 -9.19 4.44
CA SER A 65 -14.71 -9.83 5.69
C SER A 65 -15.18 -8.81 6.72
N ALA A 66 -16.19 -9.21 7.50
CA ALA A 66 -16.87 -8.28 8.39
C ALA A 66 -15.90 -7.64 9.37
N GLY A 67 -15.89 -6.31 9.40
CA GLY A 67 -15.02 -5.54 10.28
C GLY A 67 -14.77 -4.12 9.77
N GLU A 68 -14.07 -3.37 10.60
CA GLU A 68 -13.62 -2.02 10.27
C GLU A 68 -12.40 -2.07 9.34
N THR A 69 -12.40 -1.23 8.31
CA THR A 69 -11.22 -0.99 7.47
C THR A 69 -10.63 0.36 7.80
N LEU A 70 -9.35 0.38 8.18
CA LEU A 70 -8.55 1.58 8.34
C LEU A 70 -8.01 2.02 6.98
N PHE A 71 -8.27 3.26 6.60
CA PHE A 71 -7.53 3.95 5.56
C PHE A 71 -6.47 4.83 6.18
N ILE A 72 -5.24 4.73 5.69
CA ILE A 72 -4.14 5.62 6.08
C ILE A 72 -3.72 6.49 4.90
N PHE A 73 -3.51 7.77 5.18
CA PHE A 73 -3.15 8.79 4.20
C PHE A 73 -1.83 9.45 4.61
N SER A 74 -1.07 9.87 3.61
CA SER A 74 0.07 10.77 3.77
C SER A 74 -0.44 12.23 3.71
N ASP A 75 0.25 13.12 2.99
CA ASP A 75 -0.11 14.55 2.95
C ASP A 75 -1.61 14.71 2.66
N SER A 76 -2.30 15.41 3.55
CA SER A 76 -3.76 15.47 3.61
C SER A 76 -4.23 16.90 3.86
N MET A 77 -5.15 17.36 3.00
CA MET A 77 -5.80 18.65 3.12
C MET A 77 -7.02 18.55 4.05
N ILE A 78 -6.97 19.32 5.14
CA ILE A 78 -8.04 19.48 6.11
C ILE A 78 -8.58 20.90 6.03
N GLY A 79 -9.89 21.07 5.96
CA GLY A 79 -10.55 22.37 5.96
C GLY A 79 -11.92 22.34 5.31
N GLU A 80 -12.31 23.47 4.72
CA GLU A 80 -13.64 23.71 4.19
C GLU A 80 -13.58 24.18 2.74
N ILE A 81 -14.47 23.67 1.91
CA ILE A 81 -14.68 24.08 0.52
C ILE A 81 -16.13 24.52 0.37
N GLU A 82 -16.32 25.79 0.00
CA GLU A 82 -17.64 26.36 -0.27
C GLU A 82 -17.57 27.14 -1.59
N ASP A 83 -18.59 26.99 -2.43
CA ASP A 83 -18.65 27.57 -3.77
C ASP A 83 -17.43 27.25 -4.65
N GLY A 84 -16.90 26.03 -4.50
CA GLY A 84 -15.72 25.56 -5.24
C GLY A 84 -14.40 26.22 -4.81
N LYS A 85 -14.36 26.89 -3.65
CA LYS A 85 -13.17 27.58 -3.14
C LYS A 85 -12.80 27.11 -1.74
N ILE A 86 -11.49 26.94 -1.53
CA ILE A 86 -10.91 26.65 -0.22
C ILE A 86 -11.13 27.86 0.71
N LYS A 87 -11.62 27.60 1.91
CA LYS A 87 -11.81 28.63 2.93
C LYS A 87 -10.56 28.83 3.82
N PRO A 88 -10.38 30.04 4.40
CA PRO A 88 -9.35 30.29 5.39
C PRO A 88 -9.39 29.28 6.54
N GLY A 89 -8.22 28.90 7.05
CA GLY A 89 -8.09 27.86 8.09
C GLY A 89 -7.80 26.46 7.54
N SER A 90 -7.87 26.26 6.22
CA SER A 90 -7.43 25.00 5.60
C SER A 90 -5.92 24.80 5.77
N LYS A 91 -5.51 23.57 6.08
CA LYS A 91 -4.13 23.19 6.37
C LYS A 91 -3.82 21.84 5.73
N MET A 92 -2.60 21.70 5.23
CA MET A 92 -2.03 20.39 4.89
C MET A 92 -1.34 19.81 6.13
N ILE A 93 -1.74 18.60 6.54
CA ILE A 93 -1.05 17.79 7.54
C ILE A 93 -0.36 16.61 6.84
N HIS A 94 0.63 16.00 7.47
CA HIS A 94 1.50 15.00 6.80
C HIS A 94 0.95 13.58 6.81
N ASN A 95 -0.07 13.31 7.64
CA ASN A 95 -0.83 12.09 7.58
C ASN A 95 -2.18 12.25 8.29
N ALA A 96 -3.16 11.50 7.81
CA ALA A 96 -4.50 11.40 8.38
C ALA A 96 -4.96 9.94 8.29
N ILE A 97 -6.06 9.62 8.97
CA ILE A 97 -6.68 8.30 8.87
C ILE A 97 -8.18 8.41 8.65
N ALA A 98 -8.80 7.34 8.15
CA ALA A 98 -10.24 7.16 8.16
C ALA A 98 -10.61 5.73 8.53
N ILE A 99 -11.76 5.53 9.17
CA ILE A 99 -12.35 4.22 9.42
C ILE A 99 -13.61 4.08 8.57
N LEU A 100 -13.70 2.99 7.82
CA LEU A 100 -14.94 2.53 7.21
C LEU A 100 -15.47 1.35 8.02
N GLU A 101 -16.66 1.49 8.59
CA GLU A 101 -17.27 0.46 9.47
C GLU A 101 -17.89 -0.72 8.71
N ASP A 102 -17.98 -0.62 7.39
CA ASP A 102 -18.57 -1.63 6.49
C ASP A 102 -17.54 -1.95 5.37
N GLU A 103 -17.73 -3.05 4.63
CA GLU A 103 -16.87 -3.40 3.50
C GLU A 103 -17.29 -2.66 2.21
N LYS A 104 -18.48 -2.05 2.22
CA LYS A 104 -19.08 -1.40 1.06
C LYS A 104 -18.90 0.12 1.11
N PRO A 105 -18.88 0.79 -0.07
CA PRO A 105 -18.74 2.23 -0.12
C PRO A 105 -20.00 2.93 0.42
N ASN A 106 -19.99 3.26 1.71
CA ASN A 106 -21.09 3.97 2.37
C ASN A 106 -20.58 5.28 3.03
N PRO A 107 -20.99 6.46 2.54
CA PRO A 107 -20.48 7.74 3.05
C PRO A 107 -20.85 8.01 4.50
N THR A 108 -21.92 7.41 5.04
CA THR A 108 -22.28 7.57 6.45
C THR A 108 -21.43 6.71 7.39
N GLN A 109 -20.70 5.74 6.85
CA GLN A 109 -19.85 4.80 7.58
C GLN A 109 -18.36 5.15 7.49
N LEU A 110 -17.97 6.10 6.62
CA LEU A 110 -16.60 6.57 6.48
C LEU A 110 -16.34 7.79 7.36
N LYS A 111 -15.54 7.60 8.42
CA LYS A 111 -15.19 8.63 9.40
C LYS A 111 -13.72 8.96 9.32
N PHE A 112 -13.39 10.23 9.08
CA PHE A 112 -12.01 10.71 9.06
C PHE A 112 -11.58 11.18 10.45
N HIS A 113 -10.32 10.96 10.79
CA HIS A 113 -9.76 11.26 12.10
C HIS A 113 -8.39 11.93 11.96
N TRP A 114 -8.21 13.00 12.73
CA TRP A 114 -6.94 13.70 12.94
C TRP A 114 -6.98 14.40 14.32
N PRO A 115 -5.85 14.54 15.02
CA PRO A 115 -5.78 15.37 16.22
C PRO A 115 -6.00 16.85 15.92
N ILE A 116 -6.51 17.60 16.89
CA ILE A 116 -6.65 19.05 16.83
C ILE A 116 -5.86 19.65 18.00
N ASP A 117 -5.01 20.64 17.72
CA ASP A 117 -4.22 21.34 18.73
C ASP A 117 -5.08 22.26 19.62
N ALA A 118 -4.47 22.84 20.66
CA ALA A 118 -5.17 23.75 21.57
C ALA A 118 -5.71 25.03 20.90
N LYS A 119 -5.29 25.34 19.67
CA LYS A 119 -5.73 26.50 18.87
C LYS A 119 -6.80 26.14 17.85
N GLY A 120 -7.22 24.86 17.77
CA GLY A 120 -8.19 24.40 16.78
C GLY A 120 -7.58 24.03 15.42
N SER A 121 -6.25 23.93 15.31
CA SER A 121 -5.55 23.55 14.07
C SER A 121 -5.43 22.03 13.95
N ALA A 122 -5.65 21.50 12.75
CA ALA A 122 -5.44 20.08 12.46
C ALA A 122 -3.96 19.70 12.59
N GLU A 123 -3.67 18.56 13.18
CA GLU A 123 -2.33 17.99 13.32
C GLU A 123 -2.27 16.58 12.70
N SER A 124 -1.06 16.13 12.35
CA SER A 124 -0.84 14.76 11.86
C SER A 124 -1.15 13.73 12.96
N VAL A 125 -1.67 12.56 12.58
CA VAL A 125 -1.94 11.44 13.49
C VAL A 125 -0.64 10.86 14.04
N PHE A 126 0.28 10.51 13.14
CA PHE A 126 1.59 9.96 13.43
C PHE A 126 2.64 11.06 13.34
N VAL A 127 3.28 11.36 14.46
CA VAL A 127 4.34 12.36 14.57
C VAL A 127 5.62 11.69 15.02
N LEU A 128 6.74 12.14 14.45
CA LEU A 128 8.07 11.67 14.85
C LEU A 128 8.33 12.01 16.31
N ASP A 129 8.91 11.06 17.06
CA ASP A 129 9.57 11.41 18.31
C ASP A 129 10.84 12.23 17.99
N THR A 130 10.74 13.54 18.22
CA THR A 130 11.80 14.52 17.96
C THR A 130 12.82 14.62 19.09
N SER A 131 12.69 13.85 20.19
CA SER A 131 13.64 13.90 21.32
C SER A 131 15.09 13.58 20.94
N LYS A 132 15.30 12.95 19.77
CA LYS A 132 16.61 12.60 19.21
C LYS A 132 16.76 12.95 17.72
N ARG A 133 15.86 13.74 17.14
CA ARG A 133 15.76 13.92 15.69
C ARG A 133 15.55 15.38 15.30
N ASP A 134 15.81 15.67 14.03
CA ASP A 134 15.53 16.97 13.42
C ASP A 134 14.02 17.21 13.44
N SER A 135 13.59 18.33 14.03
CA SER A 135 12.18 18.69 14.14
C SER A 135 11.52 19.08 12.82
N SER A 136 12.27 19.13 11.72
CA SER A 136 11.76 19.35 10.36
C SER A 136 11.37 18.07 9.62
N GLU A 137 11.66 16.89 10.18
CA GLU A 137 11.24 15.62 9.61
C GLU A 137 9.75 15.33 9.92
N TYR A 138 9.07 14.66 9.00
CA TYR A 138 7.70 14.18 9.15
C TYR A 138 7.54 12.78 8.55
N TYR A 139 6.39 12.14 8.79
CA TYR A 139 6.06 10.86 8.19
C TYR A 139 5.16 11.03 6.98
N TRP A 140 5.60 10.45 5.86
CA TRP A 140 4.67 9.82 4.91
C TRP A 140 4.52 8.36 5.25
N LEU A 141 3.34 7.80 5.01
CA LEU A 141 3.02 6.44 5.37
C LEU A 141 3.19 5.51 4.17
N GLY A 142 3.89 4.42 4.41
CA GLY A 142 3.85 3.22 3.59
C GLY A 142 2.69 2.32 4.02
N ASP A 143 2.72 1.09 3.51
CA ASP A 143 1.70 0.09 3.80
C ASP A 143 1.77 -0.41 5.25
N GLY A 144 0.71 -1.10 5.68
CA GLY A 144 0.59 -1.67 7.01
C GLY A 144 -0.30 -2.90 7.05
N PHE A 145 -0.32 -3.58 8.19
CA PHE A 145 -1.18 -4.75 8.40
C PHE A 145 -1.42 -4.98 9.89
N VAL A 146 -2.48 -5.72 10.21
CA VAL A 146 -2.72 -6.25 11.57
C VAL A 146 -2.00 -7.57 11.72
N ASN A 147 -1.09 -7.66 12.68
CA ASN A 147 -0.31 -8.86 12.94
C ASN A 147 -0.97 -9.71 14.04
N GLN A 148 -1.67 -10.76 13.63
CA GLN A 148 -2.43 -11.66 14.52
C GLN A 148 -1.52 -12.49 15.47
N GLU A 149 -0.23 -12.66 15.16
CA GLU A 149 0.77 -13.31 16.04
C GLU A 149 1.38 -12.33 17.07
N LYS A 150 1.02 -11.05 16.99
CA LYS A 150 1.50 -9.98 17.86
C LYS A 150 0.35 -9.26 18.54
N GLU A 151 -0.55 -10.05 19.13
CA GLU A 151 -1.71 -9.56 19.90
C GLU A 151 -2.63 -8.64 19.06
N ASN A 152 -2.76 -8.93 17.76
CA ASN A 152 -3.48 -8.10 16.79
C ASN A 152 -3.01 -6.64 16.73
N ALA A 153 -1.74 -6.37 17.07
CA ALA A 153 -1.18 -5.04 16.91
C ALA A 153 -1.12 -4.66 15.43
N LEU A 154 -1.48 -3.40 15.15
CA LEU A 154 -1.37 -2.78 13.84
C LEU A 154 0.05 -2.25 13.65
N TYR A 155 0.65 -2.59 12.51
CA TYR A 155 1.96 -2.13 12.09
C TYR A 155 1.83 -1.30 10.83
N ILE A 156 2.48 -0.13 10.79
CA ILE A 156 2.52 0.77 9.63
C ILE A 156 3.97 1.17 9.38
N PHE A 157 4.42 1.12 8.14
CA PHE A 157 5.69 1.72 7.74
C PHE A 157 5.56 3.24 7.64
N GLY A 158 6.45 3.97 8.30
CA GLY A 158 6.58 5.42 8.20
C GLY A 158 7.88 5.78 7.51
N TYR A 159 7.79 6.35 6.31
CA TYR A 159 8.92 6.97 5.64
C TYR A 159 9.23 8.31 6.32
N ARG A 160 10.47 8.45 6.81
CA ARG A 160 10.95 9.71 7.38
C ARG A 160 11.32 10.63 6.24
N VAL A 161 10.58 11.71 6.07
CA VAL A 161 10.75 12.67 4.99
C VAL A 161 11.21 14.00 5.56
N LYS A 162 12.10 14.68 4.83
CA LYS A 162 12.60 16.01 5.13
C LYS A 162 12.38 16.94 3.94
N GLN A 163 11.91 18.15 4.21
CA GLN A 163 11.86 19.20 3.20
C GLN A 163 13.29 19.73 2.93
N ILE A 164 13.74 19.66 1.68
CA ILE A 164 15.08 20.09 1.25
C ILE A 164 15.06 21.23 0.21
N GLY A 165 13.89 21.58 -0.33
CA GLY A 165 13.72 22.62 -1.33
C GLY A 165 12.27 23.06 -1.49
N SER A 166 12.00 23.93 -2.46
CA SER A 166 10.64 24.33 -2.83
C SER A 166 10.08 23.48 -3.98
N GLY A 167 8.76 23.52 -4.18
CA GLY A 167 8.05 22.82 -5.25
C GLY A 167 7.68 21.36 -4.92
N THR A 168 6.95 20.72 -5.84
CA THR A 168 6.32 19.39 -5.64
C THR A 168 7.33 18.27 -5.35
N PHE A 169 8.59 18.41 -5.75
CA PHE A 169 9.66 17.42 -5.52
C PHE A 169 10.77 17.90 -4.57
N GLY A 170 10.48 18.93 -3.76
CA GLY A 170 11.44 19.55 -2.82
C GLY A 170 11.70 18.75 -1.54
N PHE A 171 11.61 17.42 -1.57
CA PHE A 171 11.68 16.54 -0.39
C PHE A 171 12.70 15.42 -0.58
N GLU A 172 13.13 14.83 0.52
CA GLU A 172 13.99 13.66 0.56
C GLU A 172 13.55 12.69 1.65
N GLU A 173 13.48 11.40 1.33
CA GLU A 173 13.39 10.36 2.35
C GLU A 173 14.77 10.18 3.00
N VAL A 174 14.80 10.18 4.33
CA VAL A 174 16.03 10.12 5.14
C VAL A 174 16.06 8.92 6.08
N GLY A 175 15.02 8.09 6.09
CA GLY A 175 14.94 6.89 6.91
C GLY A 175 13.58 6.21 6.85
N ASN A 176 13.48 5.10 7.56
CA ASN A 176 12.28 4.27 7.63
C ASN A 176 12.02 3.86 9.09
N THR A 177 10.77 3.95 9.51
CA THR A 177 10.35 3.67 10.88
C THR A 177 9.16 2.73 10.89
N LEU A 178 9.14 1.79 11.82
CA LEU A 178 7.98 0.96 12.08
C LEU A 178 7.15 1.56 13.20
N ILE A 179 5.90 1.89 12.90
CA ILE A 179 4.91 2.39 13.86
C ILE A 179 4.05 1.20 14.30
N LYS A 180 3.91 1.00 15.61
CA LYS A 180 3.12 -0.08 16.21
C LYS A 180 2.01 0.51 17.09
N ILE A 181 0.78 0.11 16.82
CA ILE A 181 -0.42 0.48 17.56
C ILE A 181 -1.00 -0.78 18.20
N ASN A 182 -1.28 -0.76 19.49
CA ASN A 182 -1.91 -1.89 20.18
C ASN A 182 -3.39 -2.01 19.75
N ALA A 183 -3.92 -3.23 19.75
CA ALA A 183 -5.26 -3.52 19.22
C ALA A 183 -6.42 -2.79 19.95
N ASP A 184 -6.21 -2.40 21.20
CA ASP A 184 -7.19 -1.70 22.05
C ASP A 184 -7.19 -0.18 21.83
N GLU A 185 -6.11 0.38 21.26
CA GLU A 185 -6.03 1.81 20.94
C GLU A 185 -7.01 2.15 19.81
N LYS A 186 -7.75 3.25 19.99
CA LYS A 186 -8.76 3.70 19.01
C LYS A 186 -8.32 4.95 18.27
N PRO A 187 -8.76 5.14 17.01
CA PRO A 187 -8.62 6.40 16.28
C PRO A 187 -9.05 7.60 17.13
N PRO A 188 -8.33 8.74 17.11
CA PRO A 188 -7.22 9.10 16.22
C PRO A 188 -5.84 8.55 16.62
N PHE A 189 -5.72 7.45 17.37
CA PHE A 189 -4.46 6.83 17.83
C PHE A 189 -3.52 7.81 18.54
N LYS A 190 -3.69 7.97 19.85
CA LYS A 190 -2.90 8.89 20.68
C LYS A 190 -1.65 8.24 21.25
N SER A 191 -1.63 6.91 21.36
CA SER A 191 -0.50 6.14 21.87
C SER A 191 -0.04 5.09 20.85
N TYR A 192 1.24 5.15 20.49
CA TYR A 192 1.88 4.21 19.58
C TYR A 192 3.38 4.16 19.83
N LEU A 193 4.00 3.03 19.49
CA LEU A 193 5.44 2.85 19.54
C LEU A 193 6.04 3.12 18.16
N GLN A 194 7.28 3.61 18.14
CA GLN A 194 8.01 3.89 16.91
C GLN A 194 9.42 3.29 17.03
N LYS A 195 9.84 2.51 16.03
CA LYS A 195 11.17 1.88 16.00
C LYS A 195 11.79 2.03 14.61
N ASP A 196 12.93 2.73 14.52
CA ASP A 196 13.66 2.87 13.25
C ASP A 196 14.09 1.50 12.74
N THR A 197 13.89 1.29 11.45
CA THR A 197 14.19 0.02 10.79
C THR A 197 15.52 0.12 10.02
N PRO A 198 16.21 -1.01 9.80
CA PRO A 198 17.36 -1.06 8.89
C PRO A 198 16.92 -1.16 7.41
N PHE A 199 15.67 -0.82 7.09
CA PHE A 199 15.10 -1.07 5.77
C PHE A 199 15.15 0.12 4.82
N TYR A 200 15.93 1.13 5.18
CA TYR A 200 16.31 2.24 4.30
C TYR A 200 17.75 2.02 3.79
N ILE A 201 17.90 2.04 2.48
CA ILE A 201 19.17 1.98 1.76
C ILE A 201 19.51 3.41 1.33
N ASP A 202 20.55 3.98 1.89
CA ASP A 202 20.91 5.37 1.63
C ASP A 202 21.66 5.54 0.28
N LYS A 203 21.73 6.78 -0.20
CA LYS A 203 22.34 7.13 -1.50
C LYS A 203 23.84 6.81 -1.60
N SER A 204 24.57 6.71 -0.49
CA SER A 204 26.00 6.37 -0.49
C SER A 204 26.27 4.96 -1.04
N THR A 205 25.25 4.10 -1.06
CA THR A 205 25.29 2.76 -1.66
C THR A 205 25.07 2.76 -3.19
N GLY A 206 24.86 3.93 -3.79
CA GLY A 206 24.68 4.14 -5.24
C GLY A 206 23.25 4.50 -5.65
N GLU A 207 22.25 3.77 -5.16
CA GLU A 207 20.83 4.06 -5.38
C GLU A 207 20.06 3.98 -4.06
N MET A 208 19.35 5.06 -3.70
CA MET A 208 18.45 5.02 -2.55
C MET A 208 17.34 3.98 -2.76
N GLY A 209 16.97 3.26 -1.70
CA GLY A 209 15.77 2.45 -1.69
C GLY A 209 15.18 2.30 -0.30
N SER A 210 13.90 1.94 -0.23
CA SER A 210 13.18 1.79 1.04
C SER A 210 12.12 0.71 0.94
N PHE A 211 11.92 -0.07 2.00
CA PHE A 211 10.86 -1.06 2.12
C PHE A 211 9.61 -0.50 2.81
N GLY A 212 8.46 -1.13 2.56
CA GLY A 212 7.15 -0.70 3.06
C GLY A 212 6.21 -0.19 1.97
N ALA A 213 6.58 -0.32 0.69
CA ALA A 213 5.79 0.17 -0.44
C ALA A 213 4.54 -0.67 -0.73
N GLY A 214 4.50 -1.87 -0.14
CA GLY A 214 3.40 -2.82 -0.18
C GLY A 214 3.71 -4.00 0.74
N ILE A 215 2.67 -4.66 1.24
CA ILE A 215 2.75 -5.86 2.08
C ILE A 215 1.85 -6.95 1.50
N TYR A 216 2.31 -8.19 1.55
CA TYR A 216 1.49 -9.38 1.27
C TYR A 216 1.62 -10.38 2.42
N VAL A 217 0.58 -10.47 3.26
CA VAL A 217 0.54 -11.31 4.46
C VAL A 217 0.14 -12.74 4.09
N ASN A 218 1.09 -13.62 3.75
CA ASN A 218 0.79 -14.96 3.25
C ASN A 218 0.61 -16.02 4.36
N THR A 219 -0.23 -15.73 5.34
CA THR A 219 -0.54 -16.61 6.48
C THR A 219 -1.91 -17.26 6.33
N LYS A 220 -2.19 -18.28 7.13
CA LYS A 220 -3.52 -18.92 7.11
C LYS A 220 -4.56 -17.98 7.73
N GLU A 221 -4.15 -17.29 8.79
CA GLU A 221 -4.97 -16.42 9.63
C GLU A 221 -5.41 -15.16 8.88
N SER A 222 -4.63 -14.70 7.89
CA SER A 222 -5.00 -13.57 7.02
C SER A 222 -5.98 -13.94 5.90
N GLY A 223 -6.33 -15.22 5.75
CA GLY A 223 -7.17 -15.72 4.67
C GLY A 223 -6.43 -16.00 3.36
N ALA A 224 -5.09 -16.10 3.36
CA ALA A 224 -4.35 -16.35 2.12
C ALA A 224 -4.70 -17.71 1.51
N LYS A 225 -4.83 -17.77 0.17
CA LYS A 225 -5.23 -18.98 -0.56
C LYS A 225 -4.19 -20.11 -0.49
N ASN A 226 -2.91 -19.76 -0.57
CA ASN A 226 -1.78 -20.70 -0.54
C ASN A 226 -0.74 -20.22 0.49
N PRO A 227 -1.05 -20.33 1.80
CA PRO A 227 -0.23 -19.72 2.83
C PRO A 227 1.11 -20.46 2.99
N ASP A 228 2.21 -19.71 3.06
CA ASP A 228 3.54 -20.20 3.46
C ASP A 228 3.97 -19.70 4.86
N GLY A 229 3.10 -18.91 5.49
CA GLY A 229 3.24 -18.36 6.83
C GLY A 229 4.23 -17.20 6.92
N PHE A 230 4.61 -16.57 5.81
CA PHE A 230 5.46 -15.38 5.82
C PHE A 230 4.66 -14.10 5.53
N VAL A 231 5.15 -12.98 6.06
CA VAL A 231 4.79 -11.65 5.58
C VAL A 231 5.85 -11.24 4.55
N TYR A 232 5.41 -10.90 3.34
CA TYR A 232 6.27 -10.31 2.31
C TYR A 232 6.15 -8.80 2.38
N VAL A 233 7.27 -8.09 2.37
CA VAL A 233 7.31 -6.62 2.36
C VAL A 233 8.14 -6.17 1.17
N TYR A 234 7.55 -5.29 0.37
CA TYR A 234 8.12 -4.81 -0.86
C TYR A 234 8.81 -3.48 -0.66
N GLY A 235 9.91 -3.28 -1.38
CA GLY A 235 10.65 -2.03 -1.39
C GLY A 235 10.96 -1.56 -2.79
N VAL A 236 11.26 -0.27 -2.94
CA VAL A 236 11.58 0.32 -4.23
C VAL A 236 12.96 0.95 -4.16
N ARG A 237 13.82 0.64 -5.14
CA ARG A 237 15.18 1.18 -5.23
C ARG A 237 15.42 1.89 -6.55
N GLY A 238 16.06 3.04 -6.46
CA GLY A 238 16.63 3.75 -7.60
C GLY A 238 15.62 4.41 -8.52
N ARG A 239 16.15 5.10 -9.54
CA ARG A 239 15.33 5.89 -10.48
C ARG A 239 14.50 5.03 -11.43
N SER A 240 14.97 3.82 -11.73
CA SER A 240 14.24 2.87 -12.57
C SER A 240 13.10 2.16 -11.82
N LYS A 241 12.88 2.51 -10.54
CA LYS A 241 11.84 1.93 -9.68
C LYS A 241 11.95 0.40 -9.64
N LYS A 242 13.12 -0.10 -9.21
CA LYS A 242 13.39 -1.53 -9.06
C LYS A 242 12.63 -2.06 -7.86
N LEU A 243 11.79 -3.07 -8.04
CA LEU A 243 11.06 -3.74 -6.96
C LEU A 243 11.99 -4.72 -6.24
N LEU A 244 12.10 -4.57 -4.93
CA LEU A 244 12.78 -5.48 -4.01
C LEU A 244 11.74 -6.18 -3.14
N VAL A 245 12.12 -7.31 -2.54
CA VAL A 245 11.24 -8.04 -1.61
C VAL A 245 12.03 -8.64 -0.45
N ALA A 246 11.45 -8.48 0.74
CA ALA A 246 11.87 -9.10 1.96
C ALA A 246 10.74 -9.98 2.51
N ARG A 247 11.07 -10.92 3.39
CA ARG A 247 10.10 -11.69 4.14
C ARG A 247 10.53 -11.97 5.57
N VAL A 248 9.55 -12.16 6.44
CA VAL A 248 9.75 -12.54 7.84
C VAL A 248 8.54 -13.33 8.34
N LYS A 249 8.69 -14.12 9.40
CA LYS A 249 7.53 -14.71 10.10
C LYS A 249 6.80 -13.63 10.91
N PRO A 250 5.46 -13.65 11.00
CA PRO A 250 4.72 -12.62 11.73
C PRO A 250 5.15 -12.48 13.21
N ILE A 251 5.45 -13.59 13.89
CA ILE A 251 5.92 -13.58 15.28
C ILE A 251 7.28 -12.87 15.45
N ASP A 252 8.12 -12.91 14.42
CA ASP A 252 9.48 -12.35 14.40
C ASP A 252 9.52 -10.93 13.81
N PHE A 253 8.37 -10.31 13.50
CA PHE A 253 8.30 -9.07 12.71
C PHE A 253 9.10 -7.90 13.32
N GLU A 254 9.19 -7.83 14.65
CA GLU A 254 9.95 -6.79 15.37
C GLU A 254 11.46 -7.08 15.50
N ASP A 255 11.90 -8.31 15.20
CA ASP A 255 13.30 -8.76 15.26
C ASP A 255 13.94 -8.67 13.87
N PHE A 256 14.60 -7.55 13.61
CA PHE A 256 15.15 -7.23 12.29
C PHE A 256 16.27 -8.18 11.82
N ASP A 257 16.90 -8.95 12.72
CA ASP A 257 17.91 -9.96 12.35
C ASP A 257 17.28 -11.21 11.70
N LYS A 258 15.98 -11.43 11.90
CA LYS A 258 15.22 -12.56 11.33
C LYS A 258 14.75 -12.30 9.90
N TRP A 259 14.70 -11.04 9.50
CA TRP A 259 14.29 -10.66 8.15
C TRP A 259 15.23 -11.25 7.10
N LYS A 260 14.65 -11.63 5.97
CA LYS A 260 15.40 -12.13 4.82
C LYS A 260 15.02 -11.36 3.57
N PHE A 261 16.02 -11.03 2.77
CA PHE A 261 15.92 -10.31 1.52
C PHE A 261 16.26 -11.23 0.36
N TRP A 262 15.53 -11.10 -0.74
CA TRP A 262 15.74 -11.92 -1.93
C TRP A 262 16.93 -11.40 -2.74
N ASP A 263 17.93 -12.27 -3.00
CA ASP A 263 19.12 -11.92 -3.79
C ASP A 263 19.01 -12.31 -5.29
N GLY A 264 17.83 -12.78 -5.71
CA GLY A 264 17.59 -13.30 -7.06
C GLY A 264 17.69 -14.83 -7.17
N LYS A 265 18.24 -15.49 -6.15
CA LYS A 265 18.43 -16.95 -6.09
C LYS A 265 18.03 -17.55 -4.75
N SER A 266 18.27 -16.83 -3.66
CA SER A 266 18.09 -17.28 -2.28
C SER A 266 17.70 -16.14 -1.34
N TRP A 267 17.25 -16.51 -0.14
CA TRP A 267 16.88 -15.59 0.93
C TRP A 267 18.07 -15.40 1.87
N GLN A 268 18.53 -14.15 2.03
CA GLN A 268 19.73 -13.82 2.79
C GLN A 268 19.48 -12.61 3.72
N SER A 269 20.40 -12.29 4.65
CA SER A 269 20.14 -11.35 5.75
C SER A 269 20.54 -9.89 5.47
N ASP A 270 21.41 -9.64 4.49
CA ASP A 270 21.98 -8.33 4.19
C ASP A 270 21.16 -7.60 3.11
N ILE A 271 20.44 -6.55 3.50
CA ILE A 271 19.62 -5.73 2.62
C ILE A 271 20.35 -5.25 1.35
N LEU A 272 21.67 -4.99 1.41
CA LEU A 272 22.42 -4.47 0.26
C LEU A 272 22.54 -5.48 -0.88
N ASN A 273 22.43 -6.78 -0.59
CA ASN A 273 22.43 -7.85 -1.58
C ASN A 273 21.05 -8.10 -2.21
N SER A 274 20.04 -7.28 -1.90
CA SER A 274 18.71 -7.41 -2.51
C SER A 274 18.77 -7.23 -4.03
N ALA A 275 18.24 -8.21 -4.76
CA ALA A 275 18.07 -8.13 -6.20
C ALA A 275 16.68 -7.61 -6.58
N ALA A 276 16.62 -6.94 -7.73
CA ALA A 276 15.34 -6.52 -8.31
C ALA A 276 14.58 -7.74 -8.83
N ILE A 277 13.31 -7.88 -8.44
CA ILE A 277 12.40 -8.92 -8.98
C ILE A 277 11.63 -8.42 -10.20
N THR A 278 11.50 -7.10 -10.35
CA THR A 278 11.03 -6.41 -11.56
C THR A 278 11.37 -4.91 -11.46
N ASP A 279 10.92 -4.10 -12.41
CA ASP A 279 11.16 -2.65 -12.47
C ASP A 279 9.93 -1.86 -12.98
N GLN A 280 10.10 -0.53 -13.00
CA GLN A 280 9.09 0.44 -13.45
C GLN A 280 7.80 0.43 -12.60
N VAL A 281 7.91 0.01 -11.34
CA VAL A 281 6.80 0.09 -10.37
C VAL A 281 6.65 1.52 -9.82
N SER A 282 5.72 1.72 -8.88
CA SER A 282 5.57 2.94 -8.09
C SER A 282 6.00 2.75 -6.65
N ASN A 283 6.19 3.87 -5.93
CA ASN A 283 6.52 3.86 -4.50
C ASN A 283 5.37 3.36 -3.61
N GLU A 284 4.21 3.12 -4.21
CA GLU A 284 3.07 2.46 -3.60
C GLU A 284 2.56 1.44 -4.62
N LEU A 285 2.30 0.22 -4.16
CA LEU A 285 1.91 -0.91 -4.98
C LEU A 285 1.18 -1.94 -4.12
N SER A 286 0.59 -2.94 -4.77
CA SER A 286 0.02 -4.09 -4.07
C SER A 286 0.40 -5.38 -4.79
N VAL A 287 0.46 -6.47 -4.03
CA VAL A 287 0.51 -7.83 -4.57
C VAL A 287 -0.71 -8.60 -4.05
N THR A 288 -1.46 -9.23 -4.95
CA THR A 288 -2.69 -9.96 -4.61
C THR A 288 -2.72 -11.30 -5.33
N ALA A 289 -3.06 -12.38 -4.62
CA ALA A 289 -3.23 -13.69 -5.24
C ALA A 289 -4.53 -13.71 -6.07
N LEU A 290 -4.46 -14.25 -7.28
CA LEU A 290 -5.60 -14.40 -8.18
C LEU A 290 -6.23 -15.79 -8.05
N PRO A 291 -7.51 -15.96 -8.44
CA PRO A 291 -8.20 -17.25 -8.35
C PRO A 291 -7.49 -18.39 -9.09
N ASP A 292 -6.77 -18.11 -10.18
CA ASP A 292 -6.04 -19.10 -10.98
C ASP A 292 -4.63 -19.45 -10.44
N GLY A 293 -4.25 -18.87 -9.29
CA GLY A 293 -2.97 -19.13 -8.63
C GLY A 293 -1.83 -18.19 -9.00
N ARG A 294 -2.02 -17.27 -9.97
CA ARG A 294 -1.06 -16.17 -10.22
C ARG A 294 -1.12 -15.11 -9.13
N TYR A 295 -0.18 -14.18 -9.17
CA TYR A 295 -0.16 -12.97 -8.36
C TYR A 295 -0.27 -11.74 -9.24
N ALA A 296 -1.21 -10.84 -8.95
CA ALA A 296 -1.29 -9.52 -9.55
C ALA A 296 -0.44 -8.52 -8.76
N LEU A 297 0.63 -8.01 -9.36
CA LEU A 297 1.36 -6.84 -8.88
C LEU A 297 0.76 -5.60 -9.55
N VAL A 298 0.06 -4.74 -8.81
CA VAL A 298 -0.60 -3.52 -9.33
C VAL A 298 0.18 -2.28 -8.91
N PHE A 299 0.43 -1.37 -9.85
CA PHE A 299 1.25 -0.18 -9.65
C PHE A 299 0.94 0.92 -10.69
N GLN A 300 1.40 2.15 -10.43
CA GLN A 300 1.46 3.19 -11.45
C GLN A 300 2.71 2.98 -12.31
N HIS A 301 2.54 2.74 -13.61
CA HIS A 301 3.67 2.45 -14.50
C HIS A 301 4.66 3.63 -14.56
N GLY A 302 5.94 3.33 -14.33
CA GLY A 302 7.03 4.31 -14.33
C GLY A 302 7.08 5.17 -13.05
N GLY A 303 6.30 4.82 -12.02
CA GLY A 303 6.20 5.54 -10.76
C GLY A 303 5.22 6.72 -10.80
N MET A 304 5.16 7.41 -11.93
CA MET A 304 4.20 8.46 -12.24
C MET A 304 3.90 8.39 -13.74
N GLY A 305 2.63 8.47 -14.11
CA GLY A 305 2.25 8.30 -15.51
C GLY A 305 0.74 8.25 -15.70
N LYS A 306 0.32 7.98 -16.94
CA LYS A 306 -1.10 7.88 -17.28
C LYS A 306 -1.65 6.46 -17.12
N SER A 307 -0.77 5.46 -17.01
CA SER A 307 -1.16 4.06 -17.04
C SER A 307 -1.09 3.44 -15.64
N VAL A 308 -2.25 3.05 -15.10
CA VAL A 308 -2.30 2.04 -14.04
C VAL A 308 -2.01 0.72 -14.71
N ALA A 309 -1.09 -0.06 -14.15
CA ALA A 309 -0.65 -1.30 -14.77
C ALA A 309 -0.57 -2.44 -13.76
N MET A 310 -0.51 -3.65 -14.31
CA MET A 310 -0.28 -4.87 -13.58
C MET A 310 0.83 -5.70 -14.22
N ARG A 311 1.53 -6.48 -13.41
CA ARG A 311 2.30 -7.64 -13.87
C ARG A 311 1.77 -8.89 -13.20
N LEU A 312 1.81 -10.01 -13.90
CA LEU A 312 1.46 -11.31 -13.33
C LEU A 312 2.72 -12.01 -12.85
N GLY A 313 2.68 -12.52 -11.62
CA GLY A 313 3.74 -13.29 -11.00
C GLY A 313 3.35 -14.74 -10.77
N GLU A 314 4.33 -15.64 -10.85
CA GLU A 314 4.16 -17.06 -10.48
C GLU A 314 4.15 -17.25 -8.95
N THR A 315 4.90 -16.42 -8.23
CA THR A 315 4.95 -16.40 -6.76
C THR A 315 4.85 -14.95 -6.26
N PRO A 316 4.69 -14.70 -4.94
CA PRO A 316 4.71 -13.35 -4.38
C PRO A 316 6.00 -12.57 -4.69
N PHE A 317 7.09 -13.27 -5.02
CA PHE A 317 8.40 -12.67 -5.33
C PHE A 317 8.82 -12.90 -6.81
N GLY A 318 7.88 -13.35 -7.65
CA GLY A 318 8.10 -13.56 -9.08
C GLY A 318 8.48 -15.00 -9.46
N PRO A 319 8.97 -15.22 -10.70
CA PRO A 319 9.20 -14.22 -11.72
C PRO A 319 7.91 -13.48 -12.11
N PHE A 320 8.04 -12.21 -12.50
CA PHE A 320 6.94 -11.39 -13.02
C PHE A 320 7.04 -11.25 -14.54
N GLY A 321 5.91 -11.36 -15.23
CA GLY A 321 5.82 -11.18 -16.68
C GLY A 321 5.85 -9.71 -17.13
N ASN A 322 5.38 -9.48 -18.35
CA ASN A 322 5.32 -8.15 -18.97
C ASN A 322 4.34 -7.20 -18.26
N VAL A 323 4.52 -5.89 -18.48
CA VAL A 323 3.57 -4.87 -18.03
C VAL A 323 2.28 -4.99 -18.85
N ILE A 324 1.16 -5.11 -18.15
CA ILE A 324 -0.20 -5.15 -18.70
C ILE A 324 -0.91 -3.85 -18.28
N PRO A 325 -1.16 -2.90 -19.20
CA PRO A 325 -1.96 -1.71 -18.89
C PRO A 325 -3.38 -2.09 -18.48
N ILE A 326 -3.85 -1.54 -17.37
CA ILE A 326 -5.22 -1.73 -16.86
C ILE A 326 -6.09 -0.53 -17.21
N TRP A 327 -5.59 0.68 -16.97
CA TRP A 327 -6.41 1.89 -17.03
C TRP A 327 -5.60 3.10 -17.48
N ASP A 328 -6.21 3.94 -18.33
CA ASP A 328 -5.67 5.24 -18.75
C ASP A 328 -6.33 6.37 -17.94
N CYS A 329 -5.53 7.02 -17.09
CA CYS A 329 -5.96 8.12 -16.24
C CYS A 329 -6.18 9.45 -16.99
N SER A 330 -5.98 9.51 -18.31
CA SER A 330 -6.02 10.75 -19.09
C SER A 330 -7.28 11.59 -18.89
N ASP A 331 -8.44 10.96 -18.72
CA ASP A 331 -9.73 11.65 -18.48
C ASP A 331 -9.72 12.52 -17.21
N ASP A 332 -8.93 12.14 -16.21
CA ASP A 332 -8.85 12.85 -14.93
C ASP A 332 -7.71 13.88 -14.89
N LEU A 333 -6.81 13.87 -15.87
CA LEU A 333 -5.71 14.82 -16.03
C LEU A 333 -6.17 16.11 -16.74
N LYS A 334 -7.19 16.75 -16.16
CA LYS A 334 -7.83 17.95 -16.73
C LYS A 334 -6.96 19.20 -16.66
N GLY A 335 -6.06 19.28 -15.68
CA GLY A 335 -5.04 20.32 -15.56
C GLY A 335 -3.77 19.98 -16.33
N LYS A 336 -3.14 20.96 -16.97
CA LYS A 336 -1.91 20.75 -17.79
C LYS A 336 -0.72 20.24 -16.97
N SER A 337 -0.70 20.57 -15.70
CA SER A 337 0.30 20.25 -14.67
C SER A 337 -0.04 18.96 -13.91
N PHE A 338 -1.18 18.33 -14.20
CA PHE A 338 -1.65 17.14 -13.46
C PHE A 338 -0.90 15.90 -13.89
N PHE A 339 -0.66 15.01 -12.93
CA PHE A 339 -0.11 13.67 -13.16
C PHE A 339 -0.78 12.66 -12.22
N ALA A 340 -0.92 11.41 -12.68
CA ALA A 340 -1.42 10.32 -11.88
C ALA A 340 -0.27 9.49 -11.28
N TYR A 341 -0.51 8.95 -10.08
CA TYR A 341 0.47 8.24 -9.26
C TYR A 341 -0.21 7.35 -8.21
N ASN A 342 0.60 6.61 -7.45
CA ASN A 342 0.18 5.84 -6.27
C ASN A 342 -0.88 4.76 -6.52
N ALA A 343 -0.88 4.15 -7.71
CA ALA A 343 -1.85 3.12 -8.02
C ALA A 343 -1.57 1.81 -7.29
N LYS A 344 -2.60 1.19 -6.71
CA LYS A 344 -2.54 -0.08 -5.98
C LYS A 344 -3.94 -0.67 -5.77
N ALA A 345 -4.00 -1.98 -5.54
CA ALA A 345 -5.24 -2.69 -5.22
C ALA A 345 -5.54 -2.70 -3.71
N HIS A 346 -6.82 -2.93 -3.39
CA HIS A 346 -7.38 -3.02 -2.04
C HIS A 346 -8.02 -4.41 -1.85
N PRO A 347 -7.23 -5.48 -1.64
CA PRO A 347 -7.72 -6.85 -1.69
C PRO A 347 -8.80 -7.17 -0.65
N SER A 348 -8.70 -6.61 0.55
CA SER A 348 -9.72 -6.73 1.61
C SER A 348 -11.05 -6.03 1.30
N LEU A 349 -11.11 -5.23 0.22
CA LEU A 349 -12.30 -4.54 -0.27
C LEU A 349 -12.71 -5.00 -1.67
N SER A 350 -12.03 -6.02 -2.21
CA SER A 350 -12.23 -6.52 -3.58
C SER A 350 -13.07 -7.79 -3.55
N GLU A 351 -14.19 -7.85 -4.28
CA GLU A 351 -14.99 -9.08 -4.36
C GLU A 351 -14.20 -10.21 -5.05
N GLU A 352 -14.69 -11.46 -4.91
CA GLU A 352 -14.04 -12.61 -5.54
C GLU A 352 -13.98 -12.45 -7.07
N GLY A 353 -12.78 -12.60 -7.64
CA GLY A 353 -12.56 -12.47 -9.08
C GLY A 353 -12.45 -11.03 -9.58
N GLU A 354 -12.44 -10.03 -8.68
CA GLU A 354 -12.14 -8.64 -9.02
C GLU A 354 -11.01 -8.05 -8.16
N LEU A 355 -10.52 -6.89 -8.58
CA LEU A 355 -9.69 -5.99 -7.78
C LEU A 355 -10.32 -4.60 -7.78
N LEU A 356 -10.54 -4.05 -6.60
CA LEU A 356 -10.72 -2.62 -6.40
C LEU A 356 -9.34 -1.96 -6.40
N VAL A 357 -9.09 -1.04 -7.34
CA VAL A 357 -7.81 -0.37 -7.50
C VAL A 357 -8.00 1.13 -7.37
N SER A 358 -7.17 1.79 -6.57
CA SER A 358 -7.11 3.25 -6.51
C SER A 358 -5.91 3.81 -7.25
N TYR A 359 -5.97 5.10 -7.58
CA TYR A 359 -4.83 5.94 -7.95
C TYR A 359 -5.11 7.38 -7.51
N ASN A 360 -4.06 8.19 -7.31
CA ASN A 360 -4.18 9.60 -6.97
C ASN A 360 -3.83 10.50 -8.16
N ILE A 361 -4.19 11.78 -8.06
CA ILE A 361 -3.71 12.83 -8.97
C ILE A 361 -3.08 13.94 -8.15
N ASN A 362 -1.90 14.36 -8.58
CA ASN A 362 -1.17 15.48 -8.02
C ASN A 362 -0.86 16.50 -9.14
N SER A 363 -0.27 17.64 -8.79
CA SER A 363 0.09 18.71 -9.72
C SER A 363 1.51 19.21 -9.48
N LEU A 364 2.21 19.51 -10.57
CA LEU A 364 3.49 20.23 -10.56
C LEU A 364 3.35 21.70 -10.11
N GLU A 365 2.13 22.25 -10.16
CA GLU A 365 1.75 23.59 -9.69
C GLU A 365 0.75 23.50 -8.53
N PHE A 366 1.03 22.60 -7.57
CA PHE A 366 0.09 22.15 -6.54
C PHE A 366 -0.79 23.26 -5.94
N LEU A 367 -0.20 24.28 -5.31
CA LEU A 367 -0.96 25.34 -4.64
C LEU A 367 -1.85 26.14 -5.60
N GLN A 368 -1.35 26.41 -6.81
CA GLN A 368 -2.07 27.18 -7.80
C GLN A 368 -3.28 26.41 -8.30
N ASP A 369 -3.11 25.12 -8.60
CA ASP A 369 -4.22 24.31 -9.09
C ASP A 369 -5.17 23.89 -8.00
N LEU A 370 -4.71 23.75 -6.76
CA LEU A 370 -5.58 23.46 -5.63
C LEU A 370 -6.54 24.64 -5.40
N GLY A 371 -6.07 25.87 -5.62
CA GLY A 371 -6.92 27.06 -5.61
C GLY A 371 -7.95 27.13 -6.75
N LYS A 372 -7.74 26.42 -7.87
CA LYS A 372 -8.66 26.38 -9.03
C LYS A 372 -9.63 25.20 -8.96
N ASP A 373 -9.13 24.04 -8.56
CA ASP A 373 -9.86 22.78 -8.45
C ASP A 373 -9.52 22.11 -7.11
N PRO A 374 -10.16 22.52 -5.99
CA PRO A 374 -9.86 21.95 -4.68
C PRO A 374 -10.12 20.44 -4.55
N GLN A 375 -10.79 19.84 -5.54
CA GLN A 375 -11.15 18.43 -5.55
C GLN A 375 -10.18 17.57 -6.36
N PHE A 376 -9.13 18.12 -6.98
CA PHE A 376 -8.23 17.29 -7.80
C PHE A 376 -7.39 16.32 -6.95
N TYR A 377 -6.97 16.73 -5.76
CA TYR A 377 -5.99 16.02 -4.92
C TYR A 377 -6.64 14.96 -4.02
N ARG A 378 -7.15 13.88 -4.60
CA ARG A 378 -7.84 12.78 -3.87
C ARG A 378 -7.74 11.46 -4.66
N PRO A 379 -8.06 10.29 -4.08
CA PRO A 379 -8.07 9.05 -4.84
C PRO A 379 -9.24 8.96 -5.84
N ARG A 380 -9.01 8.28 -6.95
CA ARG A 380 -10.03 7.72 -7.85
C ARG A 380 -9.93 6.21 -7.81
N PHE A 381 -11.04 5.53 -8.08
CA PHE A 381 -11.12 4.08 -8.03
C PHE A 381 -11.65 3.48 -9.33
N ILE A 382 -11.14 2.30 -9.65
CA ILE A 382 -11.59 1.44 -10.75
C ILE A 382 -11.81 0.03 -10.22
N LYS A 383 -12.67 -0.73 -10.91
CA LYS A 383 -12.81 -2.17 -10.70
C LYS A 383 -12.20 -2.90 -11.89
N VAL A 384 -11.37 -3.89 -11.60
CA VAL A 384 -10.80 -4.81 -12.59
C VAL A 384 -11.40 -6.18 -12.33
N LYS A 385 -12.18 -6.71 -13.26
CA LYS A 385 -12.84 -8.00 -13.13
C LYS A 385 -12.22 -9.01 -14.08
N PHE A 386 -11.72 -10.13 -13.56
CA PHE A 386 -11.08 -11.19 -14.34
C PHE A 386 -12.12 -12.13 -14.96
N GLU A 387 -11.82 -12.67 -16.14
CA GLU A 387 -12.69 -13.61 -16.89
C GLU A 387 -12.33 -15.08 -16.72
#